data_AF-A0A835CMY1-F1
#
_entry.id   AF-A0A835CMY1-F1
#
_cell.length_a   1.000
_cell.length_b   1.000
_cell.length_c   1.000
_cell.angle_alpha   90.00
_cell.angle_beta   90.00
_cell.angle_gamma   90.00
#
_symmetry.space_group_name_H-M   'P 1'
#
loop_
_entity.id
_entity.type
_entity.pdbx_description
1 polymer ?
#
loop_
_entity_poly.entity_id
_entity_poly.type
_entity_poly.pdbx_seq_one_letter_code
_entity_poly.pdbx_strand_id
1 'polypeptide(L)'
;METFKMNHFEKTLKISSSLEKFMKSKLDNKLGEMSRKRILSKCYNERKECLNNCGLKWINKENNVDKNMINVSELFTWLLEQVDHWKVMESLNDIQAKIKSHDVTIIGFFYDENSSGAKIFKEVANNYKEYLCGLVNSKRIFDEYNAKDETIILFKKFDESQTIFNGKLVADEIESFIDVNSLPSIVHYDSKYREKIYSSGYENHLYICKSKNDHDFDEFIDGIKNSAEQFRGKMMFVIFDVDNDDEMNFLSSSLGIERDQLPSIIFDGIFGEERLLHKPENPFVTVENITKFIEQFYDDGIIKLILEQDLPQDWNEQMVKIVAGDNFSKVVLDTSKHVLVLFYQPDRHLELEMIMNELADEFRNYDDIGFAKLNLQANNLEVATSPTDADISLYKKETNEHVVYYGEQTKAELKKFINSTLDNSNTNVFYAKKITLN
;
A
#
# COMPACT_ATOMS: atom_id res chain seq x y z
N MET A 1 51.24 52.37 -17.27
CA MET A 1 51.72 51.00 -17.00
C MET A 1 50.65 50.32 -16.17
N GLU A 2 49.53 49.96 -16.80
CA GLU A 2 48.41 49.27 -16.15
C GLU A 2 47.86 48.26 -17.14
N THR A 3 47.87 46.99 -16.76
CA THR A 3 47.05 45.93 -17.37
C THR A 3 47.13 44.70 -16.47
N PHE A 4 46.22 44.61 -15.50
CA PHE A 4 45.92 43.36 -14.81
C PHE A 4 44.47 43.43 -14.33
N LYS A 5 43.54 42.80 -15.07
CA LYS A 5 42.23 42.29 -14.61
C LYS A 5 41.38 41.92 -15.84
N MET A 6 41.36 40.63 -16.19
CA MET A 6 40.39 40.02 -17.11
C MET A 6 40.67 38.51 -17.18
N ASN A 7 40.51 37.79 -16.06
CA ASN A 7 40.60 36.31 -16.10
C ASN A 7 39.89 35.61 -14.93
N HIS A 8 39.76 36.25 -13.77
CA HIS A 8 39.10 35.60 -12.63
C HIS A 8 37.57 35.70 -12.67
N PHE A 9 37.03 36.83 -13.17
CA PHE A 9 35.59 37.12 -13.17
C PHE A 9 34.80 36.29 -14.19
N GLU A 10 35.36 36.05 -15.38
CA GLU A 10 34.73 35.22 -16.42
C GLU A 10 34.67 33.73 -16.05
N LYS A 11 35.65 33.22 -15.29
CA LYS A 11 35.61 31.85 -14.75
C LYS A 11 34.51 31.69 -13.71
N THR A 12 34.35 32.66 -12.81
CA THR A 12 33.29 32.64 -11.78
C THR A 12 31.88 32.69 -12.39
N LEU A 13 31.67 33.50 -13.44
CA LEU A 13 30.39 33.60 -14.16
C LEU A 13 30.04 32.34 -15.00
N LYS A 14 31.02 31.71 -15.65
CA LYS A 14 30.81 30.43 -16.36
C LYS A 14 30.47 29.27 -15.41
N ILE A 15 31.02 29.29 -14.19
CA ILE A 15 30.75 28.28 -13.16
C ILE A 15 29.38 28.49 -12.51
N SER A 16 28.96 29.75 -12.27
CA SER A 16 27.63 30.07 -11.72
C SER A 16 26.50 29.69 -12.68
N SER A 17 26.65 30.00 -13.97
CA SER A 17 25.66 29.64 -15.00
C SER A 17 25.54 28.13 -15.25
N SER A 18 26.65 27.39 -15.08
CA SER A 18 26.64 25.92 -15.15
C SER A 18 26.00 25.30 -13.91
N LEU A 19 26.21 25.89 -12.72
CA LEU A 19 25.56 25.47 -11.48
C LEU A 19 24.05 25.78 -11.52
N GLU A 20 23.66 26.95 -12.00
CA GLU A 20 22.25 27.33 -12.18
C GLU A 20 21.57 26.45 -13.22
N LYS A 21 22.21 26.14 -14.36
CA LYS A 21 21.67 25.18 -15.34
C LYS A 21 21.57 23.76 -14.77
N PHE A 22 22.56 23.35 -13.98
CA PHE A 22 22.57 22.02 -13.36
C PHE A 22 21.48 21.89 -12.29
N MET A 23 21.35 22.89 -11.43
CA MET A 23 20.29 23.01 -10.43
C MET A 23 18.91 23.12 -11.10
N LYS A 24 18.74 23.94 -12.16
CA LYS A 24 17.49 24.01 -12.95
C LYS A 24 17.14 22.67 -13.59
N SER A 25 18.09 22.00 -14.24
CA SER A 25 17.82 20.70 -14.91
C SER A 25 17.46 19.57 -13.94
N LYS A 26 17.78 19.72 -12.66
CA LYS A 26 17.52 18.75 -11.59
C LYS A 26 16.34 19.13 -10.68
N LEU A 27 15.97 20.41 -10.63
CA LEU A 27 14.75 20.90 -9.99
C LEU A 27 13.52 20.72 -10.89
N ASP A 28 13.69 20.78 -12.22
CA ASP A 28 12.59 20.60 -13.19
C ASP A 28 12.25 19.13 -13.51
N ASN A 29 12.90 18.15 -12.86
CA ASN A 29 12.53 16.74 -12.99
C ASN A 29 12.52 16.07 -11.61
N LYS A 30 11.32 15.80 -11.12
CA LYS A 30 11.07 14.92 -9.98
C LYS A 30 11.63 13.50 -10.24
N LEU A 31 12.23 12.94 -9.19
CA LEU A 31 12.44 11.51 -8.86
C LEU A 31 13.59 10.74 -9.56
N GLY A 32 14.39 10.07 -8.72
CA GLY A 32 15.46 9.14 -9.11
C GLY A 32 16.66 9.13 -8.13
N GLU A 33 16.55 8.36 -7.05
CA GLU A 33 17.38 8.47 -5.84
C GLU A 33 18.81 7.90 -5.93
N MET A 34 19.18 7.15 -6.97
CA MET A 34 20.55 6.63 -7.11
C MET A 34 21.62 7.64 -7.61
N SER A 35 21.22 8.88 -7.96
CA SER A 35 22.13 9.84 -8.62
C SER A 35 22.84 10.82 -7.68
N ARG A 36 22.34 11.06 -6.45
CA ARG A 36 22.82 12.16 -5.58
C ARG A 36 24.23 11.92 -5.00
N LYS A 37 24.52 10.73 -4.46
CA LYS A 37 25.84 10.39 -3.86
C LYS A 37 27.00 10.41 -4.87
N ARG A 38 26.78 9.93 -6.09
CA ARG A 38 27.81 9.84 -7.15
C ARG A 38 28.18 11.21 -7.76
N ILE A 39 27.21 12.13 -7.80
CA ILE A 39 27.39 13.50 -8.28
C ILE A 39 28.11 14.37 -7.24
N LEU A 40 27.76 14.23 -5.96
CA LEU A 40 28.38 14.99 -4.86
C LEU A 40 29.86 14.65 -4.66
N SER A 41 30.23 13.36 -4.81
CA SER A 41 31.63 12.92 -4.80
C SER A 41 32.46 13.50 -5.96
N LYS A 42 31.85 13.67 -7.13
CA LYS A 42 32.52 14.26 -8.31
C LYS A 42 32.73 15.78 -8.16
N CYS A 43 31.73 16.48 -7.61
CA CYS A 43 31.83 17.89 -7.22
C CYS A 43 32.90 18.14 -6.13
N TYR A 44 33.09 17.19 -5.21
CA TYR A 44 34.10 17.25 -4.15
C TYR A 44 35.53 17.15 -4.68
N ASN A 45 35.78 16.23 -5.64
CA ASN A 45 37.12 15.99 -6.19
C ASN A 45 37.60 17.09 -7.16
N GLU A 46 36.68 17.75 -7.89
CA GLU A 46 37.03 18.77 -8.89
C GLU A 46 37.29 20.17 -8.28
N ARG A 47 37.04 20.39 -6.97
CA ARG A 47 36.97 21.73 -6.35
C ARG A 47 38.00 22.03 -5.25
N LYS A 48 38.94 21.13 -4.99
CA LYS A 48 39.92 21.25 -3.89
C LYS A 48 40.82 22.50 -3.96
N GLU A 49 40.98 23.14 -5.12
CA GLU A 49 41.90 24.28 -5.30
C GLU A 49 41.27 25.68 -5.35
N CYS A 50 39.95 25.84 -5.54
CA CYS A 50 39.36 27.18 -5.77
C CYS A 50 38.59 27.80 -4.58
N LEU A 51 38.25 27.04 -3.54
CA LEU A 51 37.21 27.47 -2.59
C LEU A 51 37.72 28.03 -1.25
N ASN A 52 39.03 28.06 -1.02
CA ASN A 52 39.59 28.56 0.25
C ASN A 52 39.53 30.09 0.42
N ASN A 53 39.06 30.87 -0.56
CA ASN A 53 39.14 32.35 -0.55
C ASN A 53 37.82 33.10 -0.82
N CYS A 54 36.65 32.45 -0.76
CA CYS A 54 35.35 33.13 -0.98
C CYS A 54 34.36 32.76 0.12
N GLY A 55 34.02 33.71 0.99
CA GLY A 55 32.95 33.54 1.98
C GLY A 55 31.60 33.37 1.28
N LEU A 56 30.82 32.38 1.72
CA LEU A 56 29.49 32.08 1.19
C LEU A 56 28.42 32.50 2.20
N LYS A 57 27.37 33.14 1.69
CA LYS A 57 26.19 33.55 2.48
C LYS A 57 24.98 32.79 1.96
N TRP A 58 24.21 32.18 2.86
CA TRP A 58 22.98 31.45 2.51
C TRP A 58 21.76 32.08 3.17
N ILE A 59 20.64 32.12 2.45
CA ILE A 59 19.37 32.72 2.89
C ILE A 59 18.23 31.73 2.57
N ASN A 60 17.56 31.17 3.60
CA ASN A 60 16.29 30.46 3.40
C ASN A 60 15.14 31.47 3.33
N LYS A 61 14.29 31.41 2.31
CA LYS A 61 13.05 32.20 2.29
C LYS A 61 11.91 31.57 3.08
N GLU A 62 11.93 30.27 3.33
CA GLU A 62 10.86 29.57 4.06
C GLU A 62 11.05 29.63 5.58
N ASN A 63 12.31 29.62 6.05
CA ASN A 63 12.63 29.54 7.49
C ASN A 63 13.35 30.77 8.07
N ASN A 64 13.52 31.87 7.32
CA ASN A 64 14.16 33.11 7.76
C ASN A 64 15.55 32.94 8.43
N VAL A 65 16.37 31.99 7.94
CA VAL A 65 17.72 31.77 8.46
C VAL A 65 18.74 32.50 7.57
N ASP A 66 19.49 33.42 8.16
CA ASP A 66 20.65 34.09 7.55
C ASP A 66 21.94 33.64 8.28
N LYS A 67 22.85 32.98 7.55
CA LYS A 67 24.13 32.49 8.10
C LYS A 67 25.29 32.79 7.16
N ASN A 68 26.31 33.47 7.70
CA ASN A 68 27.60 33.68 7.04
C ASN A 68 28.52 32.50 7.35
N MET A 69 29.02 31.79 6.33
CA MET A 69 29.93 30.66 6.49
C MET A 69 31.20 30.86 5.65
N ILE A 70 32.36 30.62 6.26
CA ILE A 70 33.67 30.95 5.68
C ILE A 70 34.27 29.75 4.93
N ASN A 71 33.87 28.52 5.30
CA ASN A 71 34.36 27.29 4.68
C ASN A 71 33.21 26.49 4.04
N VAL A 72 33.46 25.96 2.85
CA VAL A 72 32.54 25.08 2.11
C VAL A 72 32.21 23.80 2.87
N SER A 73 33.16 23.24 3.64
CA SER A 73 32.89 22.07 4.48
C SER A 73 31.87 22.38 5.56
N GLU A 74 31.98 23.54 6.22
CA GLU A 74 31.05 23.96 7.26
C GLU A 74 29.67 24.26 6.66
N LEU A 75 29.63 24.91 5.48
CA LEU A 75 28.37 25.12 4.75
C LEU A 75 27.73 23.79 4.35
N PHE A 76 28.52 22.81 3.93
CA PHE A 76 28.01 21.51 3.51
C PHE A 76 27.48 20.71 4.70
N THR A 77 28.23 20.63 5.80
CA THR A 77 27.76 20.01 7.05
C THR A 77 26.50 20.67 7.54
N TRP A 78 26.46 22.01 7.56
CA TRP A 78 25.28 22.75 8.01
C TRP A 78 24.08 22.56 7.08
N LEU A 79 24.27 22.52 5.76
CA LEU A 79 23.19 22.20 4.81
C LEU A 79 22.67 20.78 5.02
N LEU A 80 23.55 19.81 5.30
CA LEU A 80 23.13 18.44 5.66
C LEU A 80 22.34 18.44 6.97
N GLU A 81 22.76 19.19 8.00
CA GLU A 81 22.02 19.35 9.26
C GLU A 81 20.64 20.02 9.08
N GLN A 82 20.43 20.79 8.00
CA GLN A 82 19.11 21.34 7.67
C GLN A 82 18.22 20.36 6.90
N VAL A 83 18.80 19.31 6.32
CA VAL A 83 18.12 18.28 5.54
C VAL A 83 17.89 17.02 6.36
N ASP A 84 18.74 16.77 7.36
CA ASP A 84 18.62 15.63 8.26
C ASP A 84 17.50 15.86 9.28
N HIS A 85 16.48 15.03 9.22
CA HIS A 85 15.34 15.02 10.15
C HIS A 85 15.57 14.07 11.34
N TRP A 86 16.78 13.49 11.45
CA TRP A 86 17.24 12.70 12.59
C TRP A 86 18.38 13.39 13.34
N LYS A 87 18.61 13.03 14.62
CA LYS A 87 19.71 13.57 15.44
C LYS A 87 20.38 12.51 16.31
N VAL A 88 21.68 12.64 16.54
CA VAL A 88 22.36 11.87 17.60
C VAL A 88 21.85 12.33 18.97
N MET A 89 21.52 11.38 19.84
CA MET A 89 20.98 11.62 21.18
C MET A 89 21.92 11.02 22.23
N GLU A 90 22.54 11.90 23.03
CA GLU A 90 23.61 11.52 23.96
C GLU A 90 23.16 11.48 25.43
N SER A 91 22.02 12.10 25.75
CA SER A 91 21.52 12.26 27.12
C SER A 91 20.25 11.46 27.35
N LEU A 92 20.29 10.52 28.30
CA LEU A 92 19.11 9.74 28.69
C LEU A 92 17.93 10.63 29.11
N ASN A 93 18.19 11.69 29.87
CA ASN A 93 17.14 12.60 30.33
C ASN A 93 16.47 13.34 29.16
N ASP A 94 17.26 13.73 28.14
CA ASP A 94 16.75 14.39 26.95
C ASP A 94 15.94 13.41 26.08
N ILE A 95 16.41 12.17 25.92
CA ILE A 95 15.66 11.11 25.22
C ILE A 95 14.32 10.87 25.91
N GLN A 96 14.31 10.71 27.22
CA GLN A 96 13.07 10.49 27.99
C GLN A 96 12.13 11.69 27.90
N ALA A 97 12.64 12.93 27.93
CA ALA A 97 11.83 14.13 27.75
C ALA A 97 11.20 14.19 26.35
N LYS A 98 11.98 13.84 25.32
CA LYS A 98 11.56 13.77 23.91
C LYS A 98 10.48 12.73 23.68
N ILE A 99 10.64 11.52 24.21
CA ILE A 99 9.62 10.46 24.17
C ILE A 99 8.33 10.93 24.85
N LYS A 100 8.41 11.69 25.95
CA LYS A 100 7.23 12.22 26.65
C LYS A 100 6.55 13.35 25.89
N SER A 101 7.31 14.19 25.17
CA SER A 101 6.77 15.38 24.52
C SER A 101 6.19 15.12 23.12
N HIS A 102 6.60 14.04 22.43
CA HIS A 102 6.13 13.70 21.08
C HIS A 102 5.24 12.46 21.12
N ASP A 103 4.25 12.38 20.24
CA ASP A 103 3.32 11.25 20.23
C ASP A 103 3.96 9.97 19.67
N VAL A 104 4.92 10.15 18.75
CA VAL A 104 5.77 9.09 18.21
C VAL A 104 7.23 9.57 18.19
N THR A 105 8.15 8.73 18.65
CA THR A 105 9.61 8.94 18.59
C THR A 105 10.30 7.67 18.12
N ILE A 106 11.18 7.74 17.14
CA ILE A 106 11.85 6.58 16.54
C ILE A 106 13.35 6.67 16.88
N ILE A 107 13.90 5.66 17.54
CA ILE A 107 15.30 5.67 17.97
C ILE A 107 16.04 4.44 17.44
N GLY A 108 17.10 4.68 16.68
CA GLY A 108 18.07 3.67 16.26
C GLY A 108 19.23 3.57 17.26
N PHE A 109 19.54 2.36 17.69
CA PHE A 109 20.63 2.04 18.62
C PHE A 109 21.77 1.40 17.82
N PHE A 110 22.80 2.18 17.51
CA PHE A 110 23.95 1.74 16.70
C PHE A 110 25.27 2.18 17.35
N TYR A 111 26.16 1.24 17.67
CA TYR A 111 27.49 1.56 18.21
C TYR A 111 28.31 2.40 17.22
N ASP A 112 28.30 2.01 15.94
CA ASP A 112 28.88 2.80 14.86
C ASP A 112 27.78 3.47 14.04
N GLU A 113 27.68 4.79 14.17
CA GLU A 113 26.76 5.62 13.40
C GLU A 113 27.05 5.61 11.88
N ASN A 114 28.20 5.07 11.46
CA ASN A 114 28.60 4.91 10.05
C ASN A 114 28.48 3.47 9.54
N SER A 115 27.96 2.55 10.36
CA SER A 115 27.62 1.18 9.94
C SER A 115 26.63 1.19 8.78
N SER A 116 26.53 0.05 8.08
CA SER A 116 25.54 -0.11 7.01
C SER A 116 24.12 0.07 7.54
N GLY A 117 23.78 -0.53 8.68
CA GLY A 117 22.47 -0.40 9.32
C GLY A 117 22.16 1.04 9.72
N ALA A 118 23.10 1.74 10.35
CA ALA A 118 22.90 3.14 10.75
C ALA A 118 22.68 4.06 9.54
N LYS A 119 23.40 3.84 8.43
CA LYS A 119 23.21 4.63 7.20
C LYS A 119 21.83 4.44 6.60
N ILE A 120 21.31 3.20 6.58
CA ILE A 120 19.97 2.88 6.09
C ILE A 120 18.92 3.51 7.01
N PHE A 121 19.06 3.36 8.32
CA PHE A 121 18.16 3.98 9.30
C PHE A 121 18.10 5.51 9.13
N LYS A 122 19.25 6.19 8.99
CA LYS A 122 19.33 7.64 8.78
C LYS A 122 18.64 8.07 7.48
N GLU A 123 18.78 7.28 6.42
CA GLU A 123 18.13 7.51 5.13
C GLU A 123 16.62 7.45 5.26
N VAL A 124 16.10 6.39 5.88
CA VAL A 124 14.66 6.22 6.15
C VAL A 124 14.13 7.31 7.08
N ALA A 125 14.85 7.63 8.16
CA ALA A 125 14.44 8.65 9.12
C ALA A 125 14.26 10.06 8.50
N ASN A 126 14.93 10.34 7.38
CA ASN A 126 14.76 11.61 6.65
C ASN A 126 13.42 11.72 5.91
N ASN A 127 12.74 10.58 5.67
CA ASN A 127 11.44 10.54 5.02
C ASN A 127 10.29 10.85 6.01
N TYR A 128 10.49 10.63 7.31
CA TYR A 128 9.48 10.77 8.36
C TYR A 128 9.62 12.07 9.16
N LYS A 129 9.32 13.20 8.52
CA LYS A 129 9.54 14.55 9.08
C LYS A 129 8.60 14.91 10.23
N GLU A 130 7.46 14.26 10.28
CA GLU A 130 6.44 14.42 11.31
C GLU A 130 6.80 13.72 12.61
N TYR A 131 7.75 12.77 12.57
CA TYR A 131 8.20 12.02 13.74
C TYR A 131 9.57 12.47 14.19
N LEU A 132 9.79 12.45 15.51
CA LEU A 132 11.10 12.72 16.05
C LEU A 132 11.98 11.47 15.85
N CYS A 133 12.97 11.57 14.97
CA CYS A 133 13.93 10.50 14.74
C CYS A 133 15.26 10.76 15.46
N GLY A 134 15.82 9.71 16.07
CA GLY A 134 17.03 9.76 16.88
C GLY A 134 17.97 8.59 16.64
N LEU A 135 19.27 8.81 16.84
CA LEU A 135 20.26 7.75 16.90
C LEU A 135 21.01 7.82 18.23
N VAL A 136 21.21 6.66 18.86
CA VAL A 136 21.98 6.52 20.11
C VAL A 136 23.18 5.62 19.83
N ASN A 137 24.36 6.04 20.26
CA ASN A 137 25.63 5.30 20.17
C ASN A 137 26.28 4.99 21.53
N SER A 138 25.62 5.39 22.62
CA SER A 138 26.12 5.20 23.98
C SER A 138 25.61 3.90 24.59
N LYS A 139 26.51 2.94 24.84
CA LYS A 139 26.18 1.65 25.46
C LYS A 139 25.35 1.78 26.75
N ARG A 140 25.63 2.80 27.58
CA ARG A 140 24.86 3.05 28.81
C ARG A 140 23.37 3.23 28.54
N ILE A 141 23.01 3.92 27.46
CA ILE A 141 21.60 4.18 27.11
C ILE A 141 20.96 2.92 26.53
N PHE A 142 21.74 2.07 25.83
CA PHE A 142 21.23 0.80 25.31
C PHE A 142 20.73 -0.09 26.45
N ASP A 143 21.53 -0.18 27.53
CA ASP A 143 21.19 -0.99 28.71
C ASP A 143 19.86 -0.53 29.36
N GLU A 144 19.57 0.77 29.40
CA GLU A 144 18.32 1.33 29.95
C GLU A 144 17.07 0.93 29.15
N TYR A 145 17.22 0.73 27.84
CA TYR A 145 16.14 0.31 26.94
C TYR A 145 16.18 -1.18 26.61
N ASN A 146 17.09 -1.94 27.25
CA ASN A 146 17.37 -3.34 26.92
C ASN A 146 17.62 -3.57 25.41
N ALA A 147 18.23 -2.58 24.76
CA ALA A 147 18.52 -2.57 23.33
C ALA A 147 19.88 -3.23 23.05
N LYS A 148 20.00 -3.87 21.89
CA LYS A 148 21.29 -4.38 21.38
C LYS A 148 21.80 -3.47 20.27
N ASP A 149 23.01 -3.75 19.80
CA ASP A 149 23.49 -3.11 18.58
C ASP A 149 22.54 -3.39 17.41
N GLU A 150 22.41 -2.39 16.55
CA GLU A 150 21.51 -2.36 15.40
C GLU A 150 20.01 -2.56 15.71
N THR A 151 19.57 -2.19 16.92
CA THR A 151 18.14 -2.22 17.30
C THR A 151 17.46 -0.91 16.89
N ILE A 152 16.24 -0.96 16.35
CA ILE A 152 15.38 0.22 16.15
C ILE A 152 14.16 0.07 17.06
N ILE A 153 13.84 1.10 17.83
CA ILE A 153 12.68 1.13 18.73
C ILE A 153 11.80 2.33 18.36
N LEU A 154 10.51 2.09 18.16
CA LEU A 154 9.48 3.10 18.04
C LEU A 154 8.78 3.26 19.38
N PHE A 155 8.80 4.46 19.94
CA PHE A 155 8.08 4.85 21.15
C PHE A 155 6.80 5.59 20.78
N LYS A 156 5.70 5.25 21.45
CA LYS A 156 4.37 5.82 21.18
C LYS A 156 3.57 6.04 22.46
N LYS A 157 2.61 6.97 22.43
CA LYS A 157 1.71 7.29 23.56
C LYS A 157 0.38 6.52 23.55
N PHE A 158 0.20 5.66 22.57
CA PHE A 158 -0.97 4.81 22.38
C PHE A 158 -0.54 3.35 22.37
N ASP A 159 -1.50 2.45 22.50
CA ASP A 159 -1.29 0.99 22.48
C ASP A 159 -0.14 0.52 23.39
N GLU A 160 0.74 -0.35 22.90
CA GLU A 160 2.00 -0.69 23.56
C GLU A 160 2.98 0.47 23.44
N SER A 161 3.40 1.06 24.56
CA SER A 161 4.20 2.30 24.57
C SER A 161 5.55 2.24 23.82
N GLN A 162 5.98 1.05 23.42
CA GLN A 162 7.15 0.81 22.59
C GLN A 162 6.99 -0.43 21.70
N THR A 163 7.48 -0.36 20.48
CA THR A 163 7.56 -1.47 19.53
C THR A 163 9.00 -1.60 19.04
N ILE A 164 9.55 -2.82 19.02
CA ILE A 164 10.91 -3.11 18.57
C ILE A 164 10.88 -3.64 17.14
N PHE A 165 11.73 -3.11 16.27
CA PHE A 165 11.93 -3.61 14.92
C PHE A 165 12.60 -4.99 14.94
N ASN A 166 11.97 -5.98 14.31
CA ASN A 166 12.46 -7.37 14.25
C ASN A 166 12.78 -7.83 12.82
N GLY A 167 12.72 -6.92 11.83
CA GLY A 167 13.01 -7.21 10.43
C GLY A 167 14.49 -7.10 10.08
N LYS A 168 14.80 -7.18 8.79
CA LYS A 168 16.13 -6.92 8.22
C LYS A 168 16.34 -5.41 8.10
N LEU A 169 17.56 -4.95 8.35
CA LEU A 169 17.93 -3.55 8.20
C LEU A 169 18.07 -3.15 6.72
N VAL A 170 16.95 -3.11 6.01
CA VAL A 170 16.78 -2.61 4.65
C VAL A 170 15.68 -1.55 4.66
N ALA A 171 15.73 -0.58 3.74
CA ALA A 171 14.87 0.60 3.78
C ALA A 171 13.37 0.23 3.83
N ASP A 172 12.92 -0.59 2.89
CA ASP A 172 11.51 -0.99 2.75
C ASP A 172 10.94 -1.66 4.02
N GLU A 173 11.71 -2.51 4.71
CA GLU A 173 11.25 -3.18 5.93
C GLU A 173 11.18 -2.20 7.12
N ILE A 174 12.08 -1.23 7.20
CA ILE A 174 12.07 -0.20 8.26
C ILE A 174 10.93 0.80 8.00
N GLU A 175 10.70 1.20 6.75
CA GLU A 175 9.59 2.06 6.35
C GLU A 175 8.25 1.40 6.69
N SER A 176 8.05 0.16 6.25
CA SER A 176 6.85 -0.63 6.60
C SER A 176 6.65 -0.75 8.11
N PHE A 177 7.73 -0.97 8.87
CA PHE A 177 7.66 -0.98 10.33
C PHE A 177 7.19 0.36 10.91
N ILE A 178 7.70 1.49 10.42
CA ILE A 178 7.30 2.83 10.90
C ILE A 178 5.86 3.12 10.52
N ASP A 179 5.46 2.86 9.27
CA ASP A 179 4.11 3.13 8.76
C ASP A 179 3.04 2.36 9.57
N VAL A 180 3.31 1.08 9.86
CA VAL A 180 2.38 0.21 10.58
C VAL A 180 2.29 0.56 12.07
N ASN A 181 3.40 0.98 12.70
CA ASN A 181 3.48 1.13 14.16
C ASN A 181 3.39 2.58 14.65
N SER A 182 3.45 3.58 13.75
CA SER A 182 3.30 4.99 14.07
C SER A 182 1.85 5.48 14.16
N LEU A 183 0.89 4.58 13.95
CA LEU A 183 -0.55 4.82 14.10
C LEU A 183 -1.16 3.94 15.20
N PRO A 184 -2.17 4.44 15.92
CA PRO A 184 -2.97 3.62 16.84
C PRO A 184 -3.60 2.43 16.13
N SER A 185 -3.84 1.32 16.85
CA SER A 185 -4.57 0.16 16.30
C SER A 185 -5.99 0.52 15.91
N ILE A 186 -6.62 1.42 16.67
CA ILE A 186 -7.91 2.04 16.35
C ILE A 186 -7.67 3.53 16.12
N VAL A 187 -7.71 3.94 14.86
CA VAL A 187 -7.50 5.33 14.46
C VAL A 187 -8.82 6.08 14.59
N HIS A 188 -8.85 7.13 15.40
CA HIS A 188 -9.96 8.07 15.34
C HIS A 188 -9.81 8.94 14.08
N TYR A 189 -10.83 8.96 13.23
CA TYR A 189 -10.81 9.81 12.05
C TYR A 189 -10.77 11.29 12.47
N ASP A 190 -9.82 12.02 11.90
CA ASP A 190 -9.79 13.49 11.91
C ASP A 190 -9.27 13.87 10.51
N SER A 191 -9.71 15.01 10.00
CA SER A 191 -9.16 15.67 8.82
C SER A 191 -7.63 15.63 8.75
N LYS A 192 -6.93 15.72 9.90
CA LYS A 192 -5.47 15.64 10.01
C LYS A 192 -4.90 14.23 9.81
N TYR A 193 -5.66 13.20 10.16
CA TYR A 193 -5.28 11.80 9.97
C TYR A 193 -5.65 11.28 8.59
N ARG A 194 -6.48 12.00 7.82
CA ARG A 194 -6.92 11.58 6.49
C ARG A 194 -5.76 11.18 5.59
N GLU A 195 -4.77 12.06 5.41
CA GLU A 195 -3.61 11.76 4.57
C GLU A 195 -2.88 10.50 5.06
N LYS A 196 -2.69 10.37 6.38
CA LYS A 196 -2.02 9.21 6.98
C LYS A 196 -2.79 7.91 6.80
N ILE A 197 -4.11 7.92 6.95
CA ILE A 197 -4.95 6.73 6.75
C ILE A 197 -4.75 6.18 5.33
N TYR A 198 -4.76 7.05 4.32
CA TYR A 198 -4.60 6.65 2.91
C TYR A 198 -3.13 6.43 2.49
N SER A 199 -2.16 7.05 3.15
CA SER A 199 -0.74 6.88 2.85
C SER A 199 -0.05 5.81 3.70
N SER A 200 -0.74 5.20 4.66
CA SER A 200 -0.20 4.22 5.62
C SER A 200 0.20 2.87 5.01
N GLY A 201 -0.07 2.66 3.71
CA GLY A 201 0.17 1.39 3.04
C GLY A 201 -0.81 0.27 3.40
N TYR A 202 -1.80 0.53 4.27
CA TYR A 202 -2.88 -0.42 4.51
C TYR A 202 -3.79 -0.50 3.28
N GLU A 203 -3.91 -1.70 2.74
CA GLU A 203 -4.82 -1.99 1.62
C GLU A 203 -6.27 -2.08 2.09
N ASN A 204 -6.48 -2.46 3.35
CA ASN A 204 -7.79 -2.73 3.92
C ASN A 204 -8.06 -1.85 5.14
N HIS A 205 -9.27 -1.32 5.22
CA HIS A 205 -9.76 -0.47 6.29
C HIS A 205 -11.12 -1.00 6.77
N LEU A 206 -11.33 -0.97 8.08
CA LEU A 206 -12.63 -1.19 8.70
C LEU A 206 -13.12 0.13 9.29
N TYR A 207 -14.10 0.73 8.66
CA TYR A 207 -14.74 1.97 9.08
C TYR A 207 -15.91 1.68 10.03
N ILE A 208 -15.83 2.22 11.24
CA ILE A 208 -16.82 2.09 12.28
C ILE A 208 -17.46 3.47 12.48
N CYS A 209 -18.76 3.59 12.22
CA CYS A 209 -19.51 4.83 12.34
C CYS A 209 -20.39 4.75 13.59
N LYS A 210 -19.94 5.35 14.71
CA LYS A 210 -20.65 5.29 16.01
C LYS A 210 -20.56 6.64 16.72
N SER A 211 -21.57 6.97 17.51
CA SER A 211 -21.56 8.20 18.32
C SER A 211 -20.60 8.03 19.50
N LYS A 212 -19.72 9.02 19.71
CA LYS A 212 -18.92 9.08 20.96
C LYS A 212 -19.75 9.34 22.21
N ASN A 213 -20.95 9.90 22.05
CA ASN A 213 -21.85 10.19 23.15
C ASN A 213 -22.67 8.96 23.58
N ASP A 214 -22.56 7.85 22.85
CA ASP A 214 -23.15 6.58 23.25
C ASP A 214 -22.55 6.12 24.59
N HIS A 215 -23.42 5.73 25.53
CA HIS A 215 -23.03 5.30 26.88
C HIS A 215 -22.08 4.08 26.92
N ASP A 216 -22.06 3.27 25.86
CA ASP A 216 -21.24 2.07 25.71
C ASP A 216 -19.98 2.30 24.86
N PHE A 217 -19.69 3.53 24.43
CA PHE A 217 -18.61 3.82 23.48
C PHE A 217 -17.23 3.34 23.97
N ASP A 218 -16.85 3.68 25.21
CA ASP A 218 -15.55 3.30 25.77
C ASP A 218 -15.45 1.77 25.94
N GLU A 219 -16.52 1.12 26.42
CA GLU A 219 -16.58 -0.35 26.56
C GLU A 219 -16.47 -1.05 25.19
N PHE A 220 -17.11 -0.48 24.17
CA PHE A 220 -17.03 -0.97 22.79
C PHE A 220 -15.61 -0.85 22.23
N ILE A 221 -14.95 0.29 22.41
CA ILE A 221 -13.55 0.51 21.98
C ILE A 221 -12.62 -0.51 22.64
N ASP A 222 -12.74 -0.69 23.96
CA ASP A 222 -11.95 -1.69 24.70
C ASP A 222 -12.22 -3.11 24.18
N GLY A 223 -13.48 -3.42 23.85
CA GLY A 223 -13.89 -4.72 23.34
C GLY A 223 -13.28 -5.07 21.97
N ILE A 224 -13.10 -4.10 21.08
CA ILE A 224 -12.52 -4.33 19.73
C ILE A 224 -10.99 -4.19 19.69
N LYS A 225 -10.37 -3.68 20.75
CA LYS A 225 -8.92 -3.39 20.79
C LYS A 225 -8.05 -4.61 20.50
N ASN A 226 -8.38 -5.76 21.08
CA ASN A 226 -7.62 -6.99 20.84
C ASN A 226 -7.70 -7.43 19.37
N SER A 227 -8.88 -7.30 18.75
CA SER A 227 -9.06 -7.59 17.32
C SER A 227 -8.24 -6.61 16.47
N ALA A 228 -8.31 -5.31 16.79
CA ALA A 228 -7.54 -4.29 16.07
C ALA A 228 -6.02 -4.57 16.12
N GLU A 229 -5.49 -4.99 17.27
CA GLU A 229 -4.09 -5.39 17.39
C GLU A 229 -3.75 -6.67 16.61
N GLN A 230 -4.63 -7.68 16.62
CA GLN A 230 -4.44 -8.93 15.88
C GLN A 230 -4.35 -8.70 14.36
N PHE A 231 -5.03 -7.68 13.84
CA PHE A 231 -5.05 -7.32 12.43
C PHE A 231 -4.12 -6.15 12.06
N ARG A 232 -3.23 -5.73 12.98
CA ARG A 232 -2.22 -4.70 12.71
C ARG A 232 -1.36 -5.09 11.49
N GLY A 233 -1.16 -4.13 10.59
CA GLY A 233 -0.48 -4.31 9.31
C GLY A 233 -1.29 -5.03 8.22
N LYS A 234 -2.52 -5.49 8.51
CA LYS A 234 -3.40 -6.16 7.54
C LYS A 234 -4.69 -5.38 7.28
N MET A 235 -5.31 -4.86 8.34
CA MET A 235 -6.54 -4.08 8.28
C MET A 235 -6.46 -2.94 9.31
N MET A 236 -6.67 -1.70 8.85
CA MET A 236 -6.70 -0.53 9.73
C MET A 236 -8.11 -0.32 10.25
N PHE A 237 -8.27 -0.23 11.56
CA PHE A 237 -9.56 0.12 12.16
C PHE A 237 -9.64 1.64 12.25
N VAL A 238 -10.68 2.22 11.66
CA VAL A 238 -10.93 3.67 11.71
C VAL A 238 -12.31 3.90 12.28
N ILE A 239 -12.41 4.73 13.31
CA ILE A 239 -13.69 5.12 13.89
C ILE A 239 -14.04 6.55 13.53
N PHE A 240 -15.28 6.76 13.10
CA PHE A 240 -15.88 8.05 12.80
C PHE A 240 -16.91 8.41 13.86
N ASP A 241 -16.83 9.63 14.37
CA ASP A 241 -17.77 10.21 15.30
C ASP A 241 -18.95 10.81 14.54
N VAL A 242 -20.09 10.12 14.57
CA VAL A 242 -21.27 10.52 13.78
C VAL A 242 -22.00 11.76 14.31
N ASP A 243 -21.61 12.23 15.50
CA ASP A 243 -22.10 13.49 16.05
C ASP A 243 -21.24 14.68 15.61
N ASN A 244 -20.06 14.44 15.03
CA ASN A 244 -19.23 15.46 14.42
C ASN A 244 -19.67 15.72 12.97
N ASP A 245 -20.12 16.94 12.68
CA ASP A 245 -20.63 17.31 11.36
C ASP A 245 -19.58 17.17 10.24
N ASP A 246 -18.30 17.46 10.51
CA ASP A 246 -17.25 17.34 9.49
C ASP A 246 -16.98 15.87 9.13
N GLU A 247 -17.03 14.99 10.13
CA GLU A 247 -16.86 13.55 9.94
C GLU A 247 -18.09 12.95 9.24
N MET A 248 -19.30 13.36 9.61
CA MET A 248 -20.52 12.96 8.90
C MET A 248 -20.57 13.45 7.46
N ASN A 249 -20.12 14.68 7.20
CA ASN A 249 -20.03 15.20 5.83
C ASN A 249 -19.06 14.36 4.99
N PHE A 250 -17.95 13.91 5.57
CA PHE A 250 -17.05 12.98 4.89
C PHE A 250 -17.72 11.63 4.62
N LEU A 251 -18.40 11.04 5.62
CA LEU A 251 -19.13 9.78 5.48
C LEU A 251 -20.19 9.83 4.36
N SER A 252 -21.00 10.89 4.30
CA SER A 252 -22.01 11.07 3.25
C SER A 252 -21.37 11.30 1.88
N SER A 253 -20.43 12.26 1.76
CA SER A 253 -19.86 12.64 0.46
C SER A 253 -18.90 11.62 -0.15
N SER A 254 -18.17 10.88 0.69
CA SER A 254 -17.10 9.98 0.24
C SER A 254 -17.50 8.50 0.31
N LEU A 255 -18.38 8.12 1.23
CA LEU A 255 -18.81 6.73 1.43
C LEU A 255 -20.31 6.51 1.16
N GLY A 256 -21.07 7.57 0.86
CA GLY A 256 -22.51 7.47 0.61
C GLY A 256 -23.32 7.07 1.83
N ILE A 257 -22.82 7.35 3.04
CA ILE A 257 -23.46 6.98 4.31
C ILE A 257 -24.29 8.12 4.84
N GLU A 258 -25.59 7.87 4.94
CA GLU A 258 -26.57 8.83 5.46
C GLU A 258 -26.93 8.54 6.92
N ARG A 259 -27.51 9.54 7.61
CA ARG A 259 -27.77 9.45 9.06
C ARG A 259 -28.74 8.34 9.46
N ASP A 260 -29.65 7.96 8.56
CA ASP A 260 -30.61 6.87 8.77
C ASP A 260 -29.98 5.47 8.67
N GLN A 261 -28.73 5.37 8.20
CA GLN A 261 -27.95 4.13 8.12
C GLN A 261 -27.03 3.92 9.33
N LEU A 262 -27.11 4.80 10.34
CA LEU A 262 -26.24 4.78 11.52
C LEU A 262 -26.87 4.09 12.74
N PRO A 263 -26.05 3.50 13.64
CA PRO A 263 -24.61 3.29 13.49
C PRO A 263 -24.31 2.25 12.40
N SER A 264 -23.10 2.27 11.83
CA SER A 264 -22.75 1.40 10.70
C SER A 264 -21.31 0.89 10.78
N ILE A 265 -21.04 -0.23 10.12
CA ILE A 265 -19.70 -0.76 9.86
C ILE A 265 -19.55 -0.90 8.35
N ILE A 266 -18.42 -0.45 7.82
CA ILE A 266 -18.10 -0.55 6.40
C ILE A 266 -16.67 -1.10 6.31
N PHE A 267 -16.48 -2.12 5.50
CA PHE A 267 -15.19 -2.51 5.03
C PHE A 267 -14.84 -1.70 3.78
N ASP A 268 -13.65 -1.09 3.75
CA ASP A 268 -13.08 -0.41 2.60
C ASP A 268 -11.74 -1.04 2.31
N GLY A 269 -11.65 -1.90 1.31
CA GLY A 269 -10.40 -2.61 1.05
C GLY A 269 -10.23 -3.07 -0.36
N ILE A 270 -9.03 -3.57 -0.64
CA ILE A 270 -8.65 -4.03 -1.98
C ILE A 270 -9.07 -5.49 -2.14
N PHE A 271 -9.89 -5.73 -3.15
CA PHE A 271 -10.29 -7.06 -3.59
C PHE A 271 -9.78 -7.28 -5.02
N GLY A 272 -8.69 -8.03 -5.16
CA GLY A 272 -8.00 -8.12 -6.44
C GLY A 272 -7.27 -6.83 -6.79
N GLU A 273 -7.71 -6.14 -7.85
CA GLU A 273 -7.14 -4.85 -8.29
C GLU A 273 -8.03 -3.64 -7.97
N GLU A 274 -9.24 -3.85 -7.44
CA GLU A 274 -10.22 -2.79 -7.18
C GLU A 274 -10.45 -2.59 -5.67
N ARG A 275 -10.82 -1.37 -5.30
CA ARG A 275 -11.10 -0.99 -3.92
C ARG A 275 -12.61 -0.89 -3.72
N LEU A 276 -13.16 -1.70 -2.83
CA LEU A 276 -14.60 -1.81 -2.61
C LEU A 276 -15.02 -1.38 -1.21
N LEU A 277 -16.24 -0.84 -1.15
CA LEU A 277 -16.98 -0.61 0.09
C LEU A 277 -18.00 -1.73 0.30
N HIS A 278 -17.92 -2.44 1.42
CA HIS A 278 -18.83 -3.52 1.77
C HIS A 278 -19.42 -3.34 3.18
N LYS A 279 -20.73 -3.59 3.32
CA LYS A 279 -21.43 -3.52 4.62
C LYS A 279 -21.78 -4.94 5.09
N PRO A 280 -21.66 -5.25 6.39
CA PRO A 280 -22.06 -6.54 6.92
C PRO A 280 -23.56 -6.76 6.76
N GLU A 281 -23.97 -8.03 6.58
CA GLU A 281 -25.39 -8.42 6.57
C GLU A 281 -26.11 -8.04 7.88
N ASN A 282 -25.38 -8.10 8.99
CA ASN A 282 -25.84 -7.62 10.28
C ASN A 282 -25.32 -6.19 10.53
N PRO A 283 -26.19 -5.15 10.48
CA PRO A 283 -25.77 -3.76 10.59
C PRO A 283 -25.46 -3.33 12.03
N PHE A 284 -25.72 -4.16 13.05
CA PHE A 284 -25.49 -3.77 14.43
C PHE A 284 -23.98 -3.63 14.73
N VAL A 285 -23.59 -2.48 15.24
CA VAL A 285 -22.20 -2.18 15.61
C VAL A 285 -21.88 -2.74 16.98
N THR A 286 -21.42 -3.99 17.02
CA THR A 286 -21.03 -4.71 18.24
C THR A 286 -19.68 -5.42 18.06
N VAL A 287 -19.00 -5.70 19.18
CA VAL A 287 -17.70 -6.43 19.18
C VAL A 287 -17.84 -7.81 18.52
N GLU A 288 -18.92 -8.53 18.82
CA GLU A 288 -19.20 -9.85 18.26
C GLU A 288 -19.39 -9.79 16.74
N ASN A 289 -20.16 -8.82 16.25
CA ASN A 289 -20.42 -8.67 14.83
C ASN A 289 -19.17 -8.25 14.07
N ILE A 290 -18.36 -7.34 14.61
CA ILE A 290 -17.08 -6.95 14.01
C ILE A 290 -16.15 -8.15 13.91
N THR A 291 -16.02 -8.91 15.00
CA THR A 291 -15.16 -10.10 15.03
C THR A 291 -15.61 -11.12 13.98
N LYS A 292 -16.91 -11.46 13.96
CA LYS A 292 -17.48 -12.38 12.96
C LYS A 292 -17.30 -11.88 11.53
N PHE A 293 -17.49 -10.59 11.30
CA PHE A 293 -17.36 -9.99 9.98
C PHE A 293 -15.91 -10.03 9.48
N ILE A 294 -14.93 -9.78 10.35
CA ILE A 294 -13.52 -9.90 10.01
C ILE A 294 -13.13 -11.37 9.80
N GLU A 295 -13.63 -12.28 10.64
CA GLU A 295 -13.44 -13.73 10.44
C GLU A 295 -14.00 -14.16 9.08
N GLN A 296 -15.23 -13.77 8.73
CA GLN A 296 -15.80 -14.01 7.40
C GLN A 296 -14.94 -13.40 6.29
N PHE A 297 -14.41 -12.19 6.49
CA PHE A 297 -13.53 -11.54 5.53
C PHE A 297 -12.27 -12.37 5.21
N TYR A 298 -11.64 -12.97 6.22
CA TYR A 298 -10.39 -13.70 6.07
C TYR A 298 -10.53 -15.22 5.89
N ASP A 299 -11.56 -15.86 6.47
CA ASP A 299 -11.78 -17.31 6.40
C ASP A 299 -12.50 -17.72 5.11
N ASP A 300 -13.48 -16.92 4.67
CA ASP A 300 -14.20 -17.20 3.42
C ASP A 300 -13.58 -16.49 2.22
N GLY A 301 -12.67 -15.53 2.47
CA GLY A 301 -12.30 -14.51 1.50
C GLY A 301 -13.57 -13.81 1.03
N ILE A 302 -13.92 -12.64 1.60
CA ILE A 302 -15.05 -11.81 1.11
C ILE A 302 -14.80 -11.27 -0.33
N ILE A 303 -14.17 -12.06 -1.21
CA ILE A 303 -14.65 -12.34 -2.56
C ILE A 303 -15.91 -13.25 -2.47
N LYS A 304 -16.92 -12.84 -1.71
CA LYS A 304 -18.29 -13.25 -2.05
C LYS A 304 -18.76 -12.20 -3.04
N LEU A 305 -18.38 -12.41 -4.29
CA LEU A 305 -19.13 -12.02 -5.48
C LEU A 305 -20.34 -11.12 -5.13
N ILE A 306 -20.24 -9.80 -5.28
CA ILE A 306 -21.43 -8.95 -5.31
C ILE A 306 -22.10 -9.16 -6.68
N LEU A 307 -22.53 -10.39 -6.97
CA LEU A 307 -23.32 -10.70 -8.17
C LEU A 307 -24.78 -10.60 -7.79
N GLU A 308 -25.36 -9.45 -8.12
CA GLU A 308 -26.71 -9.05 -7.73
C GLU A 308 -27.85 -9.77 -8.50
N GLN A 309 -27.55 -10.69 -9.42
CA GLN A 309 -28.60 -11.38 -10.19
C GLN A 309 -29.14 -12.60 -9.45
N ASP A 310 -30.47 -12.63 -9.25
CA ASP A 310 -31.20 -13.84 -8.89
C ASP A 310 -30.90 -14.97 -9.91
N LEU A 311 -30.51 -16.14 -9.40
CA LEU A 311 -30.21 -17.30 -10.24
C LEU A 311 -31.48 -17.79 -10.98
N PRO A 312 -31.52 -17.81 -12.33
CA PRO A 312 -32.68 -18.31 -13.08
C PRO A 312 -33.00 -19.77 -12.77
N GLN A 313 -34.27 -20.20 -12.85
CA GLN A 313 -34.64 -21.60 -12.56
C GLN A 313 -34.00 -22.61 -13.52
N ASP A 314 -33.77 -22.20 -14.77
CA ASP A 314 -33.23 -22.99 -15.87
C ASP A 314 -31.70 -22.93 -15.98
N TRP A 315 -31.01 -22.40 -14.96
CA TRP A 315 -29.58 -22.13 -14.98
C TRP A 315 -28.68 -23.34 -15.34
N ASN A 316 -29.18 -24.57 -15.12
CA ASN A 316 -28.47 -25.82 -15.38
C ASN A 316 -29.11 -26.71 -16.44
N GLU A 317 -30.13 -26.25 -17.16
CA GLU A 317 -30.81 -27.08 -18.18
C GLU A 317 -29.96 -27.28 -19.44
N GLN A 318 -29.12 -26.30 -19.77
CA GLN A 318 -28.20 -26.34 -20.91
C GLN A 318 -26.80 -26.81 -20.51
N MET A 319 -26.00 -27.28 -21.49
CA MET A 319 -24.61 -27.69 -21.22
C MET A 319 -23.72 -26.51 -20.82
N VAL A 320 -23.96 -25.33 -21.40
CA VAL A 320 -23.37 -24.07 -20.95
C VAL A 320 -24.22 -23.55 -19.80
N LYS A 321 -23.74 -23.71 -18.57
CA LYS A 321 -24.48 -23.32 -17.37
C LYS A 321 -24.50 -21.81 -17.20
N ILE A 322 -25.64 -21.26 -16.78
CA ILE A 322 -25.75 -19.86 -16.37
C ILE A 322 -25.20 -19.73 -14.96
N VAL A 323 -24.27 -18.81 -14.77
CA VAL A 323 -23.63 -18.55 -13.49
C VAL A 323 -24.04 -17.17 -12.98
N ALA A 324 -24.33 -17.10 -11.70
CA ALA A 324 -24.57 -15.91 -10.88
C ALA A 324 -23.85 -16.08 -9.53
N GLY A 325 -24.04 -15.15 -8.59
CA GLY A 325 -23.38 -15.16 -7.28
C GLY A 325 -23.54 -16.49 -6.55
N ASP A 326 -24.78 -16.93 -6.48
CA ASP A 326 -25.20 -18.06 -5.67
C ASP A 326 -24.61 -19.41 -6.11
N ASN A 327 -24.24 -19.56 -7.39
CA ASN A 327 -23.78 -20.85 -7.93
C ASN A 327 -22.36 -20.82 -8.50
N PHE A 328 -21.65 -19.68 -8.47
CA PHE A 328 -20.30 -19.56 -9.03
C PHE A 328 -19.35 -20.60 -8.48
N SER A 329 -19.17 -20.67 -7.15
CA SER A 329 -18.24 -21.62 -6.52
C SER A 329 -18.61 -23.07 -6.82
N LYS A 330 -19.91 -23.37 -6.92
CA LYS A 330 -20.40 -24.72 -7.22
C LYS A 330 -20.12 -25.14 -8.67
N VAL A 331 -20.15 -24.19 -9.61
CA VAL A 331 -20.08 -24.48 -11.05
C VAL A 331 -18.67 -24.28 -11.59
N VAL A 332 -18.05 -23.16 -11.26
CA VAL A 332 -16.76 -22.71 -11.81
C VAL A 332 -15.58 -23.26 -11.03
N LEU A 333 -15.70 -23.34 -9.69
CA LEU A 333 -14.64 -23.84 -8.81
C LEU A 333 -14.79 -25.33 -8.50
N ASP A 334 -15.55 -26.07 -9.32
CA ASP A 334 -15.70 -27.52 -9.25
C ASP A 334 -14.36 -28.19 -9.61
N THR A 335 -13.59 -28.55 -8.59
CA THR A 335 -12.28 -29.20 -8.75
C THR A 335 -12.34 -30.58 -9.40
N SER A 336 -13.53 -31.12 -9.71
CA SER A 336 -13.65 -32.35 -10.52
C SER A 336 -13.60 -32.10 -12.02
N LYS A 337 -13.68 -30.84 -12.48
CA LYS A 337 -13.73 -30.45 -13.90
C LYS A 337 -12.75 -29.32 -14.25
N HIS A 338 -12.35 -29.26 -15.51
CA HIS A 338 -11.83 -28.07 -16.17
C HIS A 338 -13.02 -27.25 -16.67
N VAL A 339 -13.24 -26.05 -16.12
CA VAL A 339 -14.42 -25.25 -16.42
C VAL A 339 -14.05 -24.05 -17.28
N LEU A 340 -14.55 -24.00 -18.51
CA LEU A 340 -14.42 -22.86 -19.41
C LEU A 340 -15.58 -21.89 -19.16
N VAL A 341 -15.24 -20.64 -18.85
CA VAL A 341 -16.19 -19.60 -18.49
C VAL A 341 -16.14 -18.48 -19.52
N LEU A 342 -17.30 -18.12 -20.05
CA LEU A 342 -17.50 -16.92 -20.85
C LEU A 342 -18.08 -15.79 -19.96
N PHE A 343 -17.34 -14.69 -19.85
CA PHE A 343 -17.79 -13.46 -19.21
C PHE A 343 -18.37 -12.55 -20.29
N TYR A 344 -19.70 -12.45 -20.37
CA TYR A 344 -20.36 -11.81 -21.51
C TYR A 344 -21.16 -10.56 -21.13
N GLN A 345 -21.16 -9.61 -22.05
CA GLN A 345 -22.16 -8.55 -22.18
C GLN A 345 -23.13 -8.93 -23.32
N PRO A 346 -24.45 -8.99 -23.08
CA PRO A 346 -25.46 -9.41 -24.06
C PRO A 346 -25.37 -8.72 -25.43
N ASP A 347 -25.02 -7.43 -25.44
CA ASP A 347 -24.97 -6.64 -26.68
C ASP A 347 -23.70 -6.87 -27.52
N ARG A 348 -22.71 -7.61 -27.01
CA ARG A 348 -21.35 -7.69 -27.60
C ARG A 348 -20.85 -9.09 -27.92
N HIS A 349 -21.40 -10.15 -27.32
CA HIS A 349 -20.79 -11.49 -27.37
C HIS A 349 -21.70 -12.59 -27.91
N LEU A 350 -22.73 -12.24 -28.68
CA LEU A 350 -23.66 -13.22 -29.25
C LEU A 350 -22.94 -14.34 -30.03
N GLU A 351 -21.90 -14.01 -30.79
CA GLU A 351 -21.10 -14.98 -31.54
C GLU A 351 -20.32 -15.92 -30.62
N LEU A 352 -19.75 -15.42 -29.52
CA LEU A 352 -19.04 -16.25 -28.54
C LEU A 352 -19.98 -17.17 -27.78
N GLU A 353 -21.18 -16.70 -27.45
CA GLU A 353 -22.20 -17.56 -26.83
C GLU A 353 -22.56 -18.73 -27.76
N MET A 354 -22.66 -18.49 -29.07
CA MET A 354 -22.87 -19.57 -30.06
C MET A 354 -21.68 -20.54 -30.09
N ILE A 355 -20.46 -20.02 -30.12
CA ILE A 355 -19.23 -20.85 -30.11
C ILE A 355 -19.14 -21.70 -28.83
N MET A 356 -19.46 -21.12 -27.66
CA MET A 356 -19.48 -21.85 -26.39
C MET A 356 -20.47 -23.01 -26.41
N ASN A 357 -21.66 -22.82 -26.98
CA ASN A 357 -22.65 -23.88 -27.12
C ASN A 357 -22.19 -24.99 -28.07
N GLU A 358 -21.57 -24.63 -29.20
CA GLU A 358 -21.01 -25.61 -30.12
C GLU A 358 -19.85 -26.42 -29.53
N LEU A 359 -18.98 -25.77 -28.74
CA LEU A 359 -17.90 -26.45 -28.02
C LEU A 359 -18.48 -27.36 -26.93
N ALA A 360 -19.49 -26.91 -26.19
CA ALA A 360 -20.12 -27.72 -25.16
C ALA A 360 -20.72 -29.02 -25.72
N ASP A 361 -21.39 -28.97 -26.88
CA ASP A 361 -21.89 -30.18 -27.55
C ASP A 361 -20.75 -31.09 -28.06
N GLU A 362 -19.66 -30.51 -28.57
CA GLU A 362 -18.51 -31.29 -29.06
C GLU A 362 -17.76 -32.02 -27.93
N PHE A 363 -17.68 -31.40 -26.75
CA PHE A 363 -17.03 -31.97 -25.57
C PHE A 363 -17.98 -32.72 -24.63
N ARG A 364 -19.24 -32.96 -25.02
CA ARG A 364 -20.28 -33.58 -24.17
C ARG A 364 -19.95 -34.95 -23.56
N ASN A 365 -18.99 -35.67 -24.13
CA ASN A 365 -18.56 -37.00 -23.66
C ASN A 365 -17.32 -36.95 -22.74
N TYR A 366 -16.83 -35.74 -22.43
CA TYR A 366 -15.72 -35.52 -21.49
C TYR A 366 -16.30 -35.07 -20.15
N ASP A 367 -16.40 -36.01 -19.20
CA ASP A 367 -17.03 -35.75 -17.90
C ASP A 367 -16.25 -34.74 -17.04
N ASP A 368 -14.97 -34.53 -17.35
CA ASP A 368 -14.06 -33.60 -16.68
C ASP A 368 -13.97 -32.23 -17.37
N ILE A 369 -14.83 -31.93 -18.35
CA ILE A 369 -14.96 -30.58 -18.94
C ILE A 369 -16.32 -29.98 -18.58
N GLY A 370 -16.31 -28.71 -18.18
CA GLY A 370 -17.51 -27.90 -17.93
C GLY A 370 -17.51 -26.62 -18.76
N PHE A 371 -18.71 -26.15 -19.09
CA PHE A 371 -18.92 -24.87 -19.76
C PHE A 371 -19.88 -24.01 -18.95
N ALA A 372 -19.54 -22.73 -18.82
CA ALA A 372 -20.33 -21.76 -18.06
C ALA A 372 -20.33 -20.40 -18.76
N LYS A 373 -21.36 -19.61 -18.51
CA LYS A 373 -21.43 -18.21 -18.91
C LYS A 373 -21.95 -17.33 -17.79
N LEU A 374 -21.46 -16.10 -17.74
CA LEU A 374 -21.79 -15.13 -16.70
C LEU A 374 -21.98 -13.75 -17.31
N ASN A 375 -23.13 -13.12 -17.05
CA ASN A 375 -23.45 -11.80 -17.56
C ASN A 375 -22.80 -10.69 -16.73
N LEU A 376 -21.82 -9.99 -17.31
CA LEU A 376 -21.07 -8.88 -16.72
C LEU A 376 -21.91 -7.60 -16.47
N GLN A 377 -23.04 -7.43 -17.17
CA GLN A 377 -23.92 -6.26 -16.96
C GLN A 377 -24.94 -6.49 -15.84
N ALA A 378 -25.31 -7.74 -15.58
CA ALA A 378 -26.32 -8.10 -14.57
C ALA A 378 -25.71 -8.59 -13.26
N ASN A 379 -24.40 -8.83 -13.24
CA ASN A 379 -23.67 -9.31 -12.07
C ASN A 379 -22.40 -8.47 -11.93
N ASN A 380 -22.17 -7.85 -10.77
CA ASN A 380 -20.97 -7.06 -10.52
C ASN A 380 -19.80 -7.99 -10.17
N LEU A 381 -19.20 -8.59 -11.21
CA LEU A 381 -18.06 -9.50 -11.11
C LEU A 381 -16.79 -8.75 -10.69
N GLU A 382 -16.61 -8.63 -9.39
CA GLU A 382 -15.28 -8.43 -8.82
C GLU A 382 -14.82 -9.73 -8.15
N VAL A 383 -14.80 -10.80 -8.96
CA VAL A 383 -13.88 -11.91 -8.72
C VAL A 383 -12.52 -11.43 -9.17
N ALA A 384 -11.46 -11.83 -8.46
CA ALA A 384 -10.05 -11.51 -8.63
C ALA A 384 -9.44 -11.60 -10.05
N THR A 385 -10.26 -11.82 -11.07
CA THR A 385 -9.89 -12.05 -12.46
C THR A 385 -11.03 -11.68 -13.41
N SER A 386 -11.78 -10.60 -13.19
CA SER A 386 -12.49 -9.98 -14.33
C SER A 386 -11.40 -9.65 -15.34
N PRO A 387 -11.37 -10.27 -16.53
CA PRO A 387 -10.39 -9.91 -17.49
C PRO A 387 -10.97 -8.63 -18.09
N THR A 388 -10.64 -7.50 -17.49
CA THR A 388 -10.90 -6.18 -18.07
C THR A 388 -10.35 -6.09 -19.51
N ASP A 389 -9.50 -7.04 -19.90
CA ASP A 389 -8.94 -7.25 -21.24
C ASP A 389 -9.36 -8.56 -21.98
N ALA A 390 -10.21 -9.46 -21.46
CA ALA A 390 -10.58 -10.72 -22.14
C ALA A 390 -11.95 -11.33 -21.73
N ASP A 391 -12.61 -12.03 -22.65
CA ASP A 391 -13.98 -12.55 -22.41
C ASP A 391 -14.01 -14.01 -21.91
N ILE A 392 -12.87 -14.73 -21.96
CA ILE A 392 -12.84 -16.19 -21.74
C ILE A 392 -11.76 -16.57 -20.73
N SER A 393 -12.11 -17.47 -19.81
CA SER A 393 -11.18 -18.06 -18.84
C SER A 393 -11.42 -19.55 -18.65
N LEU A 394 -10.39 -20.25 -18.17
CA LEU A 394 -10.46 -21.65 -17.77
C LEU A 394 -10.01 -21.80 -16.31
N TYR A 395 -10.79 -22.54 -15.53
CA TYR A 395 -10.44 -22.97 -14.18
C TYR A 395 -10.08 -24.44 -14.22
N LYS A 396 -8.86 -24.78 -13.81
CA LYS A 396 -8.38 -26.16 -13.94
C LYS A 396 -8.94 -27.06 -12.83
N LYS A 397 -9.24 -28.29 -13.23
CA LYS A 397 -9.50 -29.41 -12.32
C LYS A 397 -8.40 -29.52 -11.25
N GLU A 398 -8.79 -30.01 -10.08
CA GLU A 398 -7.99 -30.28 -8.86
C GLU A 398 -7.42 -29.02 -8.19
N THR A 399 -6.88 -28.08 -8.97
CA THR A 399 -6.12 -26.93 -8.48
C THR A 399 -6.92 -25.64 -8.45
N ASN A 400 -8.02 -25.55 -9.19
CA ASN A 400 -8.70 -24.29 -9.53
C ASN A 400 -7.75 -23.22 -10.08
N GLU A 401 -6.61 -23.64 -10.67
CA GLU A 401 -5.69 -22.71 -11.32
C GLU A 401 -6.44 -21.95 -12.41
N HIS A 402 -6.44 -20.62 -12.29
CA HIS A 402 -7.13 -19.74 -13.21
C HIS A 402 -6.22 -19.35 -14.38
N VAL A 403 -6.74 -19.53 -15.59
CA VAL A 403 -6.05 -19.28 -16.85
C VAL A 403 -6.92 -18.38 -17.73
N VAL A 404 -6.47 -17.14 -17.93
CA VAL A 404 -7.12 -16.19 -18.84
C VAL A 404 -6.71 -16.51 -20.29
N TYR A 405 -7.68 -16.48 -21.21
CA TYR A 405 -7.44 -16.68 -22.64
C TYR A 405 -7.43 -15.36 -23.42
N TYR A 406 -6.27 -14.98 -23.95
CA TYR A 406 -6.07 -13.78 -24.77
C TYR A 406 -5.91 -14.10 -26.28
N GLY A 407 -6.20 -15.32 -26.70
CA GLY A 407 -6.06 -15.75 -28.09
C GLY A 407 -7.24 -15.33 -28.97
N GLU A 408 -7.19 -15.69 -30.25
CA GLU A 408 -8.31 -15.47 -31.17
C GLU A 408 -9.55 -16.26 -30.73
N GLN A 409 -10.67 -15.58 -30.53
CA GLN A 409 -11.89 -16.18 -29.99
C GLN A 409 -12.71 -16.92 -31.06
N THR A 410 -12.05 -17.76 -31.85
CA THR A 410 -12.69 -18.66 -32.82
C THR A 410 -12.87 -20.04 -32.21
N LYS A 411 -13.86 -20.81 -32.69
CA LYS A 411 -14.09 -22.20 -32.24
C LYS A 411 -12.82 -23.06 -32.34
N ALA A 412 -12.05 -22.92 -33.41
CA ALA A 412 -10.86 -23.72 -33.65
C ALA A 412 -9.76 -23.47 -32.60
N GLU A 413 -9.48 -22.19 -32.28
CA GLU A 413 -8.44 -21.84 -31.32
C GLU A 413 -8.89 -22.08 -29.87
N LEU A 414 -10.17 -21.86 -29.54
CA LEU A 414 -10.72 -22.23 -28.23
C LEU A 414 -10.69 -23.75 -28.00
N LYS A 415 -11.05 -24.54 -29.02
CA LYS A 415 -10.93 -26.01 -28.94
C LYS A 415 -9.49 -26.44 -28.69
N LYS A 416 -8.53 -25.81 -29.37
CA LYS A 416 -7.10 -26.08 -29.17
C LYS A 416 -6.63 -25.69 -27.77
N PHE A 417 -7.14 -24.58 -27.23
CA PHE A 417 -6.88 -24.16 -25.85
C PHE A 417 -7.39 -25.19 -24.82
N ILE A 418 -8.64 -25.66 -24.97
CA ILE A 418 -9.20 -26.72 -24.12
C ILE A 418 -8.33 -27.99 -24.19
N ASN A 419 -8.02 -28.47 -25.40
CA ASN A 419 -7.21 -29.68 -25.59
C ASN A 419 -5.81 -29.55 -24.99
N SER A 420 -5.16 -28.40 -25.13
CA SER A 420 -3.84 -28.16 -24.54
C SER A 420 -3.83 -28.25 -23.02
N THR A 421 -4.99 -28.03 -22.39
CA THR A 421 -5.14 -28.16 -20.94
C THR A 421 -5.32 -29.62 -20.51
N LEU A 422 -5.91 -30.46 -21.37
CA LEU A 422 -6.07 -31.90 -21.12
C LEU A 422 -4.74 -32.66 -21.22
N ASP A 423 -3.83 -32.22 -22.10
CA ASP A 423 -2.62 -32.97 -22.42
C ASP A 423 -1.49 -32.84 -21.38
N ASN A 424 -1.65 -32.01 -20.32
CA ASN A 424 -0.64 -31.74 -19.28
C ASN A 424 0.76 -31.36 -19.79
N SER A 425 0.92 -31.09 -21.09
CA SER A 425 2.16 -30.59 -21.64
C SER A 425 2.30 -29.12 -21.24
N ASN A 426 3.45 -28.78 -20.64
CA ASN A 426 3.92 -27.40 -20.42
C ASN A 426 4.17 -26.65 -21.75
N THR A 427 3.29 -26.79 -22.73
CA THR A 427 3.21 -25.89 -23.86
C THR A 427 2.68 -24.57 -23.34
N ASN A 428 3.60 -23.63 -23.13
CA ASN A 428 3.30 -22.20 -23.04
C ASN A 428 2.39 -21.84 -24.21
N VAL A 429 1.07 -21.83 -23.97
CA VAL A 429 0.13 -21.18 -24.89
C VAL A 429 0.49 -19.71 -24.76
N PHE A 430 1.06 -19.13 -25.82
CA PHE A 430 1.60 -17.75 -25.90
C PHE A 430 0.57 -16.64 -25.59
N TYR A 431 -0.63 -17.00 -25.16
CA TYR A 431 -1.80 -16.16 -24.98
C TYR A 431 -2.49 -16.40 -23.63
N ALA A 432 -1.81 -17.03 -22.67
CA ALA A 432 -2.35 -17.30 -21.34
C ALA A 432 -1.42 -16.74 -20.26
N LYS A 433 -1.96 -15.88 -19.39
CA LYS A 433 -1.26 -15.40 -18.18
C LYS A 433 -1.73 -16.26 -17.01
N LYS A 434 -0.77 -16.83 -16.28
CA LYS A 434 -1.04 -17.55 -15.04
C LYS A 434 -1.27 -16.54 -13.92
N ILE A 435 -2.44 -16.62 -13.27
CA ILE A 435 -2.72 -15.86 -12.05
C ILE A 435 -2.61 -16.86 -10.90
N THR A 436 -1.67 -16.60 -9.99
CA THR A 436 -1.52 -17.43 -8.79
C THR A 436 -2.32 -16.76 -7.69
N LEU A 437 -3.43 -17.36 -7.29
CA LEU A 437 -4.17 -16.98 -6.10
C LEU A 437 -3.32 -17.44 -4.90
N ASN A 438 -2.82 -16.50 -4.10
CA ASN A 438 -2.18 -16.80 -2.81
C ASN A 438 -3.22 -16.67 -1.70
#